data_AF-A0A8C5KYF1-F1
#
_entry.id   AF-A0A8C5KYF1-F1
#
_cell.length_a   1.000
_cell.length_b   1.000
_cell.length_c   1.000
_cell.angle_alpha   90.00
_cell.angle_beta   90.00
_cell.angle_gamma   90.00
#
_symmetry.space_group_name_H-M   'P 1'
#
loop_
_entity.id
_entity.type
_entity.pdbx_description
1 polymer ?
#
loop_
_entity_poly.entity_id
_entity_poly.type
_entity_poly.pdbx_seq_one_letter_code
_entity_poly.pdbx_strand_id
1 'polypeptide(L)'
;MRLAVGTLLACAILGLCLAVPDKTVKWCATSDHEASKCASLRDNMKKVLPADGVQVGCVKKASYPDCIKAIVAGEADAMTVDAGWVYEAGLTPNNLKPVAAEFYGTKEKPQTYYLAVAVVKKGTDFQLNQLQDKSKDFQLFSSPHGKDLLFKDSALGFFRVPSRMDYRLYL
;
A
#
# COMPACT_ATOMS: atom_id res chain seq x y z
N MET A 1 52.19 12.11 -14.78
CA MET A 1 51.09 11.17 -14.45
C MET A 1 50.29 11.52 -13.18
N ARG A 2 50.83 12.25 -12.18
CA ARG A 2 50.09 12.59 -10.95
C ARG A 2 49.02 13.70 -11.10
N LEU A 3 49.14 14.56 -12.11
CA LEU A 3 48.24 15.69 -12.35
C LEU A 3 46.90 15.30 -13.01
N ALA A 4 46.85 14.17 -13.72
CA ALA A 4 45.61 13.70 -14.38
C ALA A 4 44.63 13.01 -13.40
N VAL A 5 45.15 12.48 -12.29
CA VAL A 5 44.34 11.79 -11.26
C VAL A 5 43.56 12.80 -10.41
N GLY A 6 44.16 13.97 -10.12
CA GLY A 6 43.53 15.03 -9.33
C GLY A 6 42.35 15.71 -10.02
N THR A 7 42.43 15.91 -11.34
CA THR A 7 41.34 16.49 -12.14
C THR A 7 40.18 15.53 -12.36
N LEU A 8 40.43 14.21 -12.48
CA LEU A 8 39.37 13.20 -12.55
C LEU A 8 38.60 13.05 -11.22
N LEU A 9 39.28 13.13 -10.07
CA LEU A 9 38.62 13.12 -8.76
C LEU A 9 37.75 14.37 -8.54
N ALA A 10 38.20 15.55 -8.95
CA ALA A 10 37.43 16.79 -8.79
C ALA A 10 36.12 16.79 -9.60
N CYS A 11 36.13 16.26 -10.83
CA CYS A 11 34.92 16.12 -11.65
C CYS A 11 33.93 15.09 -11.09
N ALA A 12 34.43 14.01 -10.46
CA ALA A 12 33.57 13.01 -9.82
C ALA A 12 32.83 13.56 -8.60
N ILE A 13 33.49 14.42 -7.80
CA ILE A 13 32.89 15.03 -6.60
C ILE A 13 31.82 16.08 -7.00
N LEU A 14 32.03 16.83 -8.09
CA LEU A 14 31.03 17.77 -8.62
C LEU A 14 29.83 17.06 -9.29
N GLY A 15 30.04 15.88 -9.89
CA GLY A 15 28.98 15.09 -10.54
C GLY A 15 27.98 14.46 -9.56
N LEU A 16 28.39 14.10 -8.33
CA LEU A 16 27.49 13.52 -7.33
C LEU A 16 26.52 14.54 -6.70
N CYS A 17 26.81 15.85 -6.75
CA CYS A 17 25.96 16.87 -6.12
C CYS A 17 24.73 17.31 -6.94
N LEU A 18 24.58 16.85 -8.18
CA LEU A 18 23.46 17.21 -9.06
C LEU A 18 22.39 16.11 -9.22
N ALA A 19 22.48 15.02 -8.46
CA ALA A 19 21.44 14.00 -8.49
C ALA A 19 20.15 14.56 -7.88
N VAL A 20 19.23 14.98 -8.74
CA VAL A 20 17.86 15.37 -8.34
C VAL A 20 17.23 14.16 -7.64
N PRO A 21 16.65 14.31 -6.44
CA PRO A 21 15.98 13.22 -5.76
C PRO A 21 14.93 12.61 -6.68
N ASP A 22 14.97 11.30 -6.87
CA ASP A 22 13.92 10.59 -7.61
C ASP A 22 12.61 10.77 -6.83
N LYS A 23 11.68 11.53 -7.39
CA LYS A 23 10.35 11.78 -6.81
C LYS A 23 9.34 10.70 -7.21
N THR A 24 9.82 9.53 -7.64
CA THR A 24 8.98 8.40 -8.00
C THR A 24 8.64 7.58 -6.77
N VAL A 25 7.35 7.40 -6.51
CA VAL A 25 6.84 6.44 -5.53
C VAL A 25 6.49 5.15 -6.26
N LYS A 26 7.23 4.07 -6.02
CA LYS A 26 7.00 2.74 -6.58
C LYS A 26 5.95 2.00 -5.77
N TRP A 27 4.75 1.88 -6.33
CA TRP A 27 3.65 1.15 -5.73
C TRP A 27 3.77 -0.35 -6.00
N CYS A 28 3.72 -1.18 -4.95
CA CYS A 28 3.74 -2.62 -5.06
C CYS A 28 2.33 -3.19 -5.18
N ALA A 29 2.08 -3.89 -6.29
CA ALA A 29 0.84 -4.59 -6.59
C ALA A 29 1.02 -6.11 -6.44
N THR A 30 0.01 -6.78 -5.92
CA THR A 30 0.02 -8.23 -5.64
C THR A 30 -0.74 -9.05 -6.69
N SER A 31 -1.35 -8.39 -7.68
CA SER A 31 -2.15 -9.04 -8.72
C SER A 31 -2.07 -8.33 -10.07
N ASP A 32 -2.45 -9.04 -11.14
CA ASP A 32 -2.55 -8.44 -12.49
C ASP A 32 -3.57 -7.29 -12.56
N HIS A 33 -4.69 -7.43 -11.87
CA HIS A 33 -5.72 -6.38 -11.80
C HIS A 33 -5.18 -5.13 -11.12
N GLU A 34 -4.49 -5.31 -9.99
CA GLU A 34 -3.90 -4.21 -9.24
C GLU A 34 -2.74 -3.55 -10.01
N ALA A 35 -1.88 -4.33 -10.67
CA ALA A 35 -0.81 -3.82 -11.52
C ALA A 35 -1.35 -3.00 -12.70
N SER A 36 -2.46 -3.44 -13.30
CA SER A 36 -3.14 -2.72 -14.38
C SER A 36 -3.77 -1.40 -13.88
N LYS A 37 -4.37 -1.41 -12.67
CA LYS A 37 -4.89 -0.21 -12.00
C LYS A 37 -3.76 0.77 -11.66
N CYS A 38 -2.62 0.29 -11.18
CA CYS A 38 -1.43 1.10 -10.94
C CYS A 38 -0.91 1.75 -12.22
N ALA A 39 -0.79 0.98 -13.32
CA ALA A 39 -0.35 1.53 -14.60
C ALA A 39 -1.28 2.66 -15.09
N SER A 40 -2.60 2.45 -14.94
CA SER A 40 -3.60 3.47 -15.25
C SER A 40 -3.49 4.69 -14.35
N LEU A 41 -3.25 4.51 -13.05
CA LEU A 41 -3.03 5.61 -12.11
C LEU A 41 -1.80 6.42 -12.50
N ARG A 42 -0.65 5.77 -12.74
CA ARG A 42 0.59 6.40 -13.22
C ARG A 42 0.34 7.24 -14.46
N ASP A 43 -0.32 6.66 -15.46
CA ASP A 43 -0.48 7.31 -16.76
C ASP A 43 -1.46 8.49 -16.71
N ASN A 44 -2.43 8.46 -15.79
CA ASN A 44 -3.29 9.61 -15.52
C ASN A 44 -2.60 10.68 -14.66
N MET A 45 -1.80 10.28 -13.67
CA MET A 45 -1.04 11.22 -12.82
C MET A 45 -0.06 12.06 -13.63
N LYS A 46 0.61 11.47 -14.63
CA LYS A 46 1.47 12.20 -15.58
C LYS A 46 0.77 13.33 -16.33
N LYS A 47 -0.55 13.26 -16.51
CA LYS A 47 -1.34 14.28 -17.24
C LYS A 47 -1.77 15.43 -16.35
N VAL A 48 -1.90 15.20 -15.05
CA VAL A 48 -2.45 16.17 -14.09
C VAL A 48 -1.39 16.81 -13.21
N LEU A 49 -0.26 16.12 -12.97
CA LEU A 49 0.86 16.64 -12.20
C LEU A 49 1.90 17.28 -13.12
N PRO A 50 2.61 18.32 -12.63
CA PRO A 50 3.69 18.93 -13.40
C PRO A 50 4.85 17.94 -13.62
N ALA A 51 5.70 18.22 -14.61
CA ALA A 51 6.80 17.33 -14.99
C ALA A 51 7.82 17.09 -13.84
N ASP A 52 7.96 18.04 -12.93
CA ASP A 52 8.80 17.97 -11.72
C ASP A 52 8.02 17.51 -10.47
N GLY A 53 6.75 17.13 -10.64
CA GLY A 53 5.87 16.59 -9.62
C GLY A 53 6.16 15.14 -9.28
N VAL A 54 5.44 14.61 -8.28
CA VAL A 54 5.56 13.21 -7.85
C VAL A 54 5.16 12.28 -8.99
N GLN A 55 6.00 11.29 -9.26
CA GLN A 55 5.72 10.25 -10.25
C GLN A 55 5.32 8.95 -9.54
N VAL A 56 4.58 8.09 -10.24
CA VAL A 56 4.21 6.77 -9.73
C VAL A 56 4.90 5.69 -10.55
N GLY A 57 5.67 4.84 -9.89
CA GLY A 57 6.17 3.58 -10.42
C GLY A 57 5.25 2.43 -10.03
N CYS A 58 5.29 1.33 -10.77
CA CYS A 58 4.50 0.13 -10.45
C CYS A 58 5.43 -1.07 -10.41
N VAL A 59 5.40 -1.81 -9.30
CA VAL A 59 6.14 -3.05 -9.08
C VAL A 59 5.12 -4.16 -8.84
N LYS A 60 5.24 -5.28 -9.53
CA LYS A 60 4.36 -6.44 -9.31
C LYS A 60 5.11 -7.52 -8.54
N LYS A 61 4.50 -8.04 -7.47
CA LYS A 61 4.94 -9.24 -6.75
C LYS A 61 3.79 -10.24 -6.66
N ALA A 62 4.07 -11.44 -6.14
CA ALA A 62 3.10 -12.52 -6.10
C ALA A 62 2.16 -12.48 -4.88
N SER A 63 2.54 -11.77 -3.82
CA SER A 63 1.82 -11.78 -2.54
C SER A 63 2.13 -10.56 -1.68
N TYR A 64 1.33 -10.30 -0.63
CA TYR A 64 1.64 -9.26 0.36
C TYR A 64 3.00 -9.44 1.05
N PRO A 65 3.37 -10.65 1.53
CA PRO A 65 4.72 -10.89 2.06
C PRO A 65 5.84 -10.53 1.08
N ASP A 66 5.67 -10.80 -0.21
CA ASP A 66 6.69 -10.48 -1.21
C ASP A 66 6.78 -8.97 -1.46
N CYS A 67 5.65 -8.26 -1.43
CA CYS A 67 5.66 -6.80 -1.47
C CYS A 67 6.30 -6.19 -0.22
N ILE A 68 6.02 -6.70 0.98
CA ILE A 68 6.66 -6.26 2.23
C ILE A 68 8.18 -6.41 2.11
N LYS A 69 8.66 -7.58 1.66
CA LYS A 69 10.10 -7.82 1.42
C LYS A 69 10.68 -6.88 0.36
N ALA A 70 9.94 -6.63 -0.72
CA ALA A 70 10.37 -5.71 -1.77
C ALA A 70 10.52 -4.27 -1.26
N ILE A 71 9.64 -3.83 -0.36
CA ILE A 71 9.73 -2.51 0.28
C ILE A 71 10.95 -2.44 1.19
N VAL A 72 11.16 -3.46 2.03
CA VAL A 72 12.36 -3.55 2.90
C VAL A 72 13.66 -3.55 2.08
N ALA A 73 13.65 -4.18 0.91
CA ALA A 73 14.78 -4.23 -0.02
C ALA A 73 14.97 -2.96 -0.87
N GLY A 74 14.08 -1.96 -0.77
CA GLY A 74 14.12 -0.74 -1.59
C GLY A 74 13.73 -0.95 -3.06
N GLU A 75 13.15 -2.09 -3.40
CA GLU A 75 12.64 -2.39 -4.73
C GLU A 75 11.28 -1.71 -4.97
N ALA A 76 10.50 -1.48 -3.92
CA ALA A 76 9.24 -0.75 -3.90
C ALA A 76 9.19 0.23 -2.71
N ASP A 77 8.25 1.17 -2.72
CA ASP A 77 8.16 2.23 -1.69
C ASP A 77 6.87 2.16 -0.86
N ALA A 78 5.77 1.70 -1.47
CA ALA A 78 4.46 1.68 -0.82
C ALA A 78 3.59 0.53 -1.32
N MET A 79 2.65 0.12 -0.48
CA MET A 79 1.55 -0.78 -0.83
C MET A 79 0.35 -0.49 0.07
N THR A 80 -0.84 -0.87 -0.36
CA THR A 80 -2.05 -0.90 0.47
C THR A 80 -2.25 -2.30 1.04
N VAL A 81 -2.71 -2.33 2.28
CA VAL A 81 -2.86 -3.56 3.08
C VAL A 81 -4.03 -3.40 4.04
N ASP A 82 -4.75 -4.50 4.28
CA ASP A 82 -5.67 -4.59 5.42
C ASP A 82 -4.94 -4.58 6.76
N ALA A 83 -5.66 -4.28 7.84
CA ALA A 83 -5.11 -4.07 9.17
C ALA A 83 -4.26 -5.26 9.70
N GLY A 84 -4.66 -6.50 9.38
CA GLY A 84 -3.86 -7.68 9.74
C GLY A 84 -2.47 -7.70 9.12
N TRP A 85 -2.33 -7.25 7.87
CA TRP A 85 -1.04 -7.13 7.19
C TRP A 85 -0.22 -5.92 7.67
N VAL A 86 -0.87 -4.86 8.17
CA VAL A 86 -0.17 -3.75 8.84
C VAL A 86 0.60 -4.28 10.06
N TYR A 87 -0.02 -5.15 10.86
CA TYR A 87 0.64 -5.78 11.99
C TYR A 87 1.86 -6.60 11.55
N GLU A 88 1.69 -7.53 10.60
CA GLU A 88 2.77 -8.37 10.08
C GLU A 88 3.93 -7.57 9.47
N ALA A 89 3.62 -6.50 8.73
CA ALA A 89 4.62 -5.62 8.13
C ALA A 89 5.41 -4.80 9.18
N GLY A 90 4.82 -4.54 10.34
CA GLY A 90 5.45 -3.81 11.43
C GLY A 90 6.37 -4.65 12.32
N LEU A 91 6.23 -5.97 12.28
CA LEU A 91 7.09 -6.89 13.04
C LEU A 91 8.54 -6.86 12.54
N THR A 92 9.48 -7.13 13.44
CA THR A 92 10.88 -7.39 13.07
C THR A 92 10.95 -8.67 12.25
N PRO A 93 11.70 -8.72 11.13
CA PRO A 93 12.69 -7.73 10.67
C PRO A 93 12.17 -6.64 9.72
N ASN A 94 10.88 -6.63 9.38
CA ASN A 94 10.34 -5.73 8.37
C ASN A 94 10.28 -4.27 8.84
N ASN A 95 9.87 -4.03 10.10
CA ASN A 95 9.85 -2.72 10.76
C ASN A 95 9.18 -1.60 9.92
N LEU A 96 8.23 -1.95 9.05
CA LEU A 96 7.49 -0.99 8.25
C LEU A 96 6.50 -0.22 9.12
N LYS A 97 6.08 0.96 8.65
CA LYS A 97 5.15 1.83 9.38
C LYS A 97 4.00 2.25 8.48
N PRO A 98 2.76 2.29 8.99
CA PRO A 98 1.65 2.91 8.27
C PRO A 98 1.90 4.41 8.16
N VAL A 99 1.82 4.96 6.95
CA VAL A 99 2.05 6.40 6.68
C VAL A 99 0.79 7.11 6.18
N ALA A 100 -0.14 6.35 5.60
CA ALA A 100 -1.41 6.81 5.10
C ALA A 100 -2.49 5.76 5.41
N ALA A 101 -3.70 6.22 5.70
CA ALA A 101 -4.88 5.39 5.94
C ALA A 101 -5.98 5.80 4.96
N GLU A 102 -6.69 4.83 4.38
CA GLU A 102 -7.91 5.10 3.63
C GLU A 102 -8.96 5.73 4.55
N PHE A 103 -9.74 6.68 4.03
CA PHE A 103 -10.95 7.14 4.71
C PHE A 103 -12.21 6.84 3.90
N TYR A 104 -13.28 6.55 4.63
CA TYR A 104 -14.60 6.19 4.14
C TYR A 104 -15.65 7.17 4.70
N GLY A 105 -16.93 6.94 4.40
CA GLY A 105 -18.04 7.77 4.85
C GLY A 105 -18.29 8.95 3.92
N THR A 106 -18.33 10.17 4.46
CA THR A 106 -18.47 11.40 3.66
C THR A 106 -17.31 12.35 3.92
N LYS A 107 -17.11 13.36 3.07
CA LYS A 107 -16.05 14.35 3.25
C LYS A 107 -16.22 15.17 4.55
N GLU A 108 -17.46 15.37 4.98
CA GLU A 108 -17.82 16.11 6.19
C GLU A 108 -17.66 15.27 7.45
N LYS A 109 -17.76 13.94 7.34
CA LYS A 109 -17.62 12.97 8.44
C LYS A 109 -16.75 11.79 8.01
N PRO A 110 -15.45 12.04 7.76
CA PRO A 110 -14.57 11.01 7.24
C PRO A 110 -14.21 10.02 8.35
N GLN A 111 -14.13 8.73 8.01
CA GLN A 111 -13.89 7.64 8.96
C GLN A 111 -12.71 6.80 8.48
N THR A 112 -11.73 6.58 9.35
CA THR A 112 -10.56 5.71 9.08
C THR A 112 -10.76 4.30 9.63
N TYR A 113 -12.01 3.88 9.80
CA TYR A 113 -12.40 2.57 10.28
C TYR A 113 -13.57 2.08 9.43
N TYR A 114 -13.76 0.77 9.42
CA TYR A 114 -14.91 0.12 8.80
C TYR A 114 -15.44 -0.96 9.75
N LEU A 115 -16.69 -1.37 9.54
CA LEU A 115 -17.33 -2.38 10.37
C LEU A 115 -17.17 -3.76 9.73
N ALA A 116 -16.68 -4.72 10.51
CA ALA A 116 -16.79 -6.13 10.16
C ALA A 116 -18.24 -6.59 10.41
N VAL A 117 -18.86 -7.18 9.40
CA VAL A 117 -20.26 -7.62 9.45
C VAL A 117 -20.41 -9.04 8.95
N ALA A 118 -21.37 -9.77 9.52
CA ALA A 118 -21.78 -11.09 9.03
C ALA A 118 -23.09 -10.95 8.24
N VAL A 119 -23.07 -11.30 6.95
CA VAL A 119 -24.23 -11.18 6.06
C VAL A 119 -24.83 -12.57 5.82
N VAL A 120 -26.16 -12.68 5.98
CA VAL A 120 -26.92 -13.91 5.72
C VAL A 120 -28.07 -13.66 4.73
N LYS A 121 -28.53 -14.71 4.06
CA LYS A 121 -29.68 -14.62 3.15
C LYS A 121 -30.96 -14.34 3.95
N LYS A 122 -31.83 -13.47 3.44
CA LYS A 122 -33.17 -13.26 4.02
C LYS A 122 -33.95 -14.58 4.06
N GLY A 123 -34.59 -14.87 5.19
CA GLY A 123 -35.32 -16.13 5.41
C GLY A 123 -34.51 -17.24 6.08
N THR A 124 -33.24 -16.99 6.39
CA THR A 124 -32.41 -17.88 7.22
C THR A 124 -32.92 -17.92 8.67
N ASP A 125 -32.93 -19.09 9.29
CA ASP A 125 -33.50 -19.35 10.62
C ASP A 125 -32.47 -19.58 11.73
N PHE A 126 -31.20 -19.29 11.47
CA PHE A 126 -30.12 -19.41 12.46
C PHE A 126 -29.52 -18.06 12.84
N GLN A 127 -29.00 -18.00 14.06
CA GLN A 127 -28.28 -16.86 14.63
C GLN A 127 -26.76 -17.06 14.56
N LEU A 128 -26.01 -16.01 14.92
CA LEU A 128 -24.54 -16.01 14.91
C LEU A 128 -23.93 -17.15 15.75
N ASN A 129 -24.54 -17.50 16.89
CA ASN A 129 -24.08 -18.59 17.76
C ASN A 129 -24.46 -20.00 17.25
N GLN A 130 -25.15 -20.09 16.11
CA GLN A 130 -25.60 -21.33 15.49
C GLN A 130 -24.93 -21.58 14.12
N LEU A 131 -23.80 -20.92 13.86
CA LEU A 131 -23.05 -21.05 12.61
C LEU A 131 -22.34 -22.40 12.43
N GLN A 132 -22.15 -23.15 13.52
CA GLN A 132 -21.53 -24.47 13.44
C GLN A 132 -22.29 -25.36 12.45
N ASP A 133 -21.55 -25.96 11.52
CA ASP A 133 -22.05 -26.82 10.44
C ASP A 133 -22.98 -26.14 9.41
N LYS A 134 -23.14 -24.81 9.44
CA LYS A 134 -23.99 -24.08 8.48
C LYS A 134 -23.31 -23.70 7.17
N SER A 135 -21.97 -23.64 7.14
CA SER A 135 -21.20 -23.40 5.91
C SER A 135 -19.83 -24.06 6.01
N LYS A 136 -19.37 -24.68 4.92
CA LYS A 136 -17.99 -25.16 4.77
C LYS A 136 -17.00 -24.04 4.41
N ASP A 137 -17.52 -22.92 3.87
CA ASP A 137 -16.74 -21.81 3.33
C ASP A 137 -16.95 -20.52 4.13
N PHE A 138 -16.86 -20.60 5.47
CA PHE A 138 -16.91 -19.41 6.30
C PHE A 138 -15.53 -18.78 6.42
N GLN A 139 -15.22 -17.86 5.50
CA GLN A 139 -14.01 -17.07 5.56
C GLN A 139 -14.21 -15.85 6.47
N LEU A 140 -14.04 -16.05 7.78
CA LEU A 140 -14.22 -15.02 8.82
C LEU A 140 -13.39 -13.74 8.55
N PHE A 141 -12.27 -13.85 7.85
CA PHE A 141 -11.36 -12.75 7.53
C PHE A 141 -10.97 -12.68 6.06
N SER A 142 -11.75 -13.26 5.15
CA SER A 142 -11.47 -13.17 3.71
C SER A 142 -12.74 -12.89 2.93
N SER A 143 -12.67 -11.85 2.10
CA SER A 143 -13.75 -11.49 1.20
C SER A 143 -13.63 -12.31 -0.09
N PRO A 144 -14.68 -13.05 -0.49
CA PRO A 144 -14.74 -13.68 -1.81
C PRO A 144 -14.82 -12.64 -2.95
N HIS A 145 -15.01 -11.35 -2.65
CA HIS A 145 -14.89 -10.25 -3.61
C HIS A 145 -13.43 -9.83 -3.86
N GLY A 146 -12.55 -10.83 -3.97
CA GLY A 146 -11.48 -10.85 -4.97
C GLY A 146 -10.48 -9.71 -4.94
N LYS A 147 -9.43 -9.90 -4.12
CA LYS A 147 -8.17 -9.13 -4.08
C LYS A 147 -8.37 -7.67 -3.69
N ASP A 148 -7.56 -7.16 -2.74
CA ASP A 148 -7.54 -5.72 -2.54
C ASP A 148 -7.13 -5.09 -3.86
N LEU A 149 -8.06 -4.34 -4.45
CA LEU A 149 -7.70 -3.39 -5.47
C LEU A 149 -6.77 -2.37 -4.81
N LEU A 150 -5.92 -1.74 -5.63
CA LEU A 150 -4.97 -0.69 -5.21
C LEU A 150 -5.51 0.22 -4.10
N PHE A 151 -6.82 0.51 -4.16
CA PHE A 151 -7.62 1.10 -3.09
C PHE A 151 -8.95 0.34 -2.99
N LYS A 152 -9.54 0.25 -1.80
CA LYS A 152 -10.94 -0.21 -1.66
C LYS A 152 -11.87 0.72 -2.44
N ASP A 153 -12.89 0.17 -3.09
CA ASP A 153 -13.79 0.97 -3.93
C ASP A 153 -14.62 1.99 -3.14
N SER A 154 -14.79 1.77 -1.83
CA SER A 154 -15.42 2.70 -0.92
C SER A 154 -14.49 3.82 -0.43
N ALA A 155 -13.18 3.72 -0.66
CA ALA A 155 -12.21 4.70 -0.20
C ALA A 155 -12.37 6.02 -0.97
N LEU A 156 -12.50 7.12 -0.24
CA LEU A 156 -12.63 8.46 -0.81
C LEU A 156 -11.29 9.20 -0.91
N GLY A 157 -10.25 8.70 -0.25
CA GLY A 157 -8.91 9.25 -0.26
C GLY A 157 -8.08 8.76 0.93
N PHE A 158 -7.01 9.49 1.24
CA PHE A 158 -6.09 9.14 2.32
C PHE A 158 -6.00 10.22 3.37
N PHE A 159 -5.90 9.79 4.63
CA PHE A 159 -5.36 10.60 5.70
C PHE A 159 -3.92 10.22 6.00
N ARG A 160 -3.12 11.23 6.31
CA ARG A 160 -1.78 11.00 6.87
C ARG A 160 -1.93 10.39 8.26
N VAL A 161 -1.27 9.26 8.48
CA VAL A 161 -1.26 8.60 9.79
C VAL A 161 -0.47 9.48 10.79
N PRO A 162 -1.02 9.78 11.97
CA PRO A 162 -0.30 10.54 13.00
C PRO A 162 1.01 9.86 13.40
N SER A 163 2.06 10.63 13.70
CA SER A 163 3.39 10.08 14.00
C SER A 163 3.46 9.19 15.26
N ARG A 164 2.47 9.29 16.16
CA ARG A 164 2.35 8.47 17.36
C ARG A 164 1.60 7.15 17.13
N MET A 165 0.97 6.99 15.96
CA MET A 165 0.25 5.77 15.62
C MET A 165 1.23 4.76 15.01
N ASP A 166 1.23 3.54 15.53
CA ASP A 166 2.04 2.44 15.04
C ASP A 166 1.17 1.22 14.68
N TYR A 167 1.82 0.17 14.17
CA TYR A 167 1.14 -1.05 13.72
C TYR A 167 0.39 -1.79 14.84
N ARG A 168 0.68 -1.53 16.12
CA ARG A 168 0.03 -2.20 17.26
C ARG A 168 -1.37 -1.68 17.52
N LEU A 169 -1.68 -0.48 17.02
CA LEU A 169 -3.00 0.13 17.15
C LEU A 169 -3.99 -0.32 16.06
N TYR A 170 -3.57 -1.22 15.17
CA TYR A 170 -4.39 -1.77 14.07
C TYR A 170 -4.97 -3.16 14.37
N LEU A 171 -4.75 -3.69 15.58
CA LEU A 171 -5.39 -4.89 16.13
C LEU A 171 -6.26 -4.52 17.33
#